data_AF-A0A4V5NAN6-F1
#
_entry.id   AF-A0A4V5NAN6-F1
#
_cell.length_a   1.000
_cell.length_b   1.000
_cell.length_c   1.000
_cell.angle_alpha   90.00
_cell.angle_beta   90.00
_cell.angle_gamma   90.00
#
_symmetry.space_group_name_H-M   'P 1'
#
loop_
_entity.id
_entity.type
_entity.pdbx_description
1 polymer ?
#
loop_
_entity_poly.entity_id
_entity_poly.type
_entity_poly.pdbx_seq_one_letter_code
_entity_poly.pdbx_strand_id
1 'polypeptide(L)'
;MRIAGIAAALTGIASVAALQSPHRRAPEKARRALPIQHEDKHAHHKRQSSFLTSKTAKFAVNGSAIPDVDFNIGESYAGTLSIDSNSTSEDALWFWFFPSENPAACEEVVIWLNGGPGCSSLDGLLQENGKCPFLWQSGTYSPIKNPYSWVNLTNMVWVDQPVGTGFSPAKNGTP
;
A
#
# COMPACT_ATOMS: atom_id res chain seq x y z
N MET A 1 50.40 -34.87 -67.05
CA MET A 1 49.45 -33.84 -66.58
C MET A 1 49.67 -33.63 -65.09
N ARG A 2 50.21 -32.47 -64.69
CA ARG A 2 50.30 -32.02 -63.29
C ARG A 2 49.39 -30.80 -63.17
N ILE A 3 48.38 -30.84 -62.31
CA ILE A 3 47.46 -29.72 -62.06
C ILE A 3 47.30 -29.55 -60.55
N ALA A 4 47.54 -28.29 -60.13
CA ALA A 4 47.04 -27.54 -58.97
C ALA A 4 47.25 -28.11 -57.54
N GLY A 5 47.58 -27.33 -56.52
CA GLY A 5 47.57 -25.86 -56.39
C GLY A 5 46.68 -25.42 -55.22
N ILE A 6 47.34 -25.17 -54.07
CA ILE A 6 47.08 -24.14 -53.04
C ILE A 6 45.79 -24.20 -52.18
N ALA A 7 46.04 -24.51 -50.90
CA ALA A 7 45.52 -23.99 -49.62
C ALA A 7 44.14 -23.29 -49.49
N ALA A 8 43.41 -23.69 -48.45
CA ALA A 8 42.55 -22.79 -47.67
C ALA A 8 42.48 -23.25 -46.20
N ALA A 9 43.08 -22.45 -45.31
CA ALA A 9 42.83 -22.50 -43.87
C ALA A 9 41.47 -21.84 -43.59
N LEU A 10 40.60 -22.51 -42.82
CA LEU A 10 39.39 -21.88 -42.26
C LEU A 10 39.45 -21.91 -40.74
N THR A 11 39.65 -20.70 -40.23
CA THR A 11 39.59 -20.27 -38.84
C THR A 11 38.22 -20.55 -38.21
N GLY A 12 38.24 -20.91 -36.92
CA GLY A 12 37.05 -21.10 -36.11
C GLY A 12 36.28 -19.80 -35.84
N ILE A 13 34.99 -19.95 -35.56
CA ILE A 13 34.21 -19.00 -34.77
C ILE A 13 33.33 -19.84 -33.84
N ALA A 14 33.74 -19.99 -32.60
CA ALA A 14 32.84 -20.41 -31.52
C ALA A 14 31.83 -19.29 -31.29
N SER A 15 30.54 -19.62 -31.35
CA SER A 15 29.44 -18.69 -31.13
C SER A 15 29.42 -18.27 -29.66
N VAL A 16 30.07 -17.14 -29.31
CA VAL A 16 29.97 -16.52 -27.99
C VAL A 16 28.64 -15.76 -27.88
N ALA A 17 27.53 -16.49 -27.88
CA ALA A 17 26.19 -15.93 -27.65
C ALA A 17 25.56 -16.45 -26.34
N ALA A 18 26.39 -16.97 -25.42
CA ALA A 18 25.93 -17.55 -24.16
C ALA A 18 26.80 -17.08 -22.99
N LEU A 19 26.78 -15.78 -22.68
CA LEU A 19 27.21 -15.19 -21.39
C LEU A 19 27.06 -13.65 -21.42
N GLN A 20 25.87 -13.14 -21.67
CA GLN A 20 25.56 -11.74 -21.31
C GLN A 20 24.61 -11.76 -20.12
N SER A 21 25.14 -11.39 -18.95
CA SER A 21 24.38 -11.36 -17.70
C SER A 21 23.20 -10.39 -17.81
N PRO A 22 22.02 -10.72 -17.21
CA PRO A 22 20.85 -9.86 -17.22
C PRO A 22 21.12 -8.44 -16.69
N HIS A 23 22.11 -8.31 -15.80
CA HIS A 23 22.53 -7.05 -15.20
C HIS A 23 23.07 -6.02 -16.21
N ARG A 24 23.60 -6.47 -17.36
CA ARG A 24 24.13 -5.53 -18.38
C ARG A 24 23.03 -4.77 -19.14
N ARG A 25 21.78 -5.25 -19.10
CA ARG A 25 20.60 -4.61 -19.73
C ARG A 25 19.81 -3.71 -18.78
N ALA A 26 20.10 -3.75 -17.47
CA ALA A 26 19.45 -2.88 -16.48
C ALA A 26 19.62 -1.37 -16.77
N PRO A 27 20.81 -0.85 -17.14
CA PRO A 27 20.97 0.59 -17.36
C PRO A 27 20.23 1.09 -18.63
N GLU A 28 20.01 0.22 -19.62
CA GLU A 28 19.33 0.57 -20.85
C GLU A 28 17.80 0.65 -20.67
N LYS A 29 17.22 -0.21 -19.80
CA LYS A 29 15.83 -0.08 -19.35
C LYS A 29 15.61 1.09 -18.40
N ALA A 30 16.60 1.45 -17.57
CA ALA A 30 16.50 2.61 -16.68
C ALA A 30 16.39 3.94 -17.45
N ARG A 31 17.05 4.07 -18.62
CA ARG A 31 16.93 5.28 -19.47
C ARG A 31 15.57 5.42 -20.15
N ARG A 32 14.72 4.39 -20.14
CA ARG A 32 13.37 4.41 -20.73
C ARG A 32 12.27 4.55 -19.68
N ALA A 33 12.62 4.84 -18.43
CA ALA A 33 11.65 5.32 -17.46
C ALA A 33 11.06 6.64 -17.99
N LEU A 34 9.74 6.64 -18.20
CA LEU A 34 8.97 7.82 -18.55
C LEU A 34 9.35 8.95 -17.57
N PRO A 35 9.40 10.22 -18.03
CA PRO A 35 9.62 11.33 -17.11
C PRO A 35 8.59 11.23 -15.99
N ILE A 36 9.06 11.18 -14.74
CA ILE A 36 8.20 11.33 -13.58
C ILE A 36 7.49 12.67 -13.80
N GLN A 37 6.19 12.62 -14.09
CA GLN A 37 5.38 13.82 -14.10
C GLN A 37 5.50 14.40 -12.69
N HIS A 38 6.15 15.55 -12.57
CA HIS A 38 6.04 16.36 -11.38
C HIS A 38 4.56 16.68 -11.24
N GLU A 39 3.88 16.05 -10.26
CA GLU A 39 2.53 16.44 -9.89
C GLU A 39 2.56 17.93 -9.58
N ASP A 40 1.78 18.69 -10.35
CA ASP A 40 1.50 20.08 -10.08
C ASP A 40 0.97 20.21 -8.65
N LYS A 41 1.71 20.95 -7.81
CA LYS A 41 1.41 21.22 -6.39
C LYS A 41 0.15 22.09 -6.17
N HIS A 42 -0.78 22.14 -7.14
CA HIS A 42 -1.88 23.10 -7.16
C HIS A 42 -3.26 22.51 -7.48
N ALA A 43 -3.48 21.22 -7.17
CA ALA A 43 -4.82 20.62 -7.25
C ALA A 43 -5.29 20.00 -5.92
N HIS A 44 -5.03 20.65 -4.79
CA HIS A 44 -5.87 20.47 -3.59
C HIS A 44 -7.23 21.16 -3.81
N HIS A 45 -7.98 20.74 -4.82
CA HIS A 45 -9.40 21.00 -4.84
C HIS A 45 -9.99 20.25 -3.66
N LYS A 46 -10.55 21.01 -2.71
CA LYS A 46 -11.26 20.56 -1.53
C LYS A 46 -12.50 19.76 -1.96
N ARG A 47 -12.28 18.51 -2.42
CA ARG A 47 -13.33 17.58 -2.80
C ARG A 47 -14.19 17.36 -1.56
N GLN A 48 -15.50 17.53 -1.71
CA GLN A 48 -16.44 17.17 -0.65
C GLN A 48 -16.20 15.71 -0.30
N SER A 49 -15.92 15.46 0.97
CA SER A 49 -15.75 14.13 1.54
C SER A 49 -16.99 13.29 1.25
N SER A 50 -16.90 12.33 0.33
CA SER A 50 -18.04 11.52 -0.11
C SER A 50 -18.60 10.65 1.02
N PHE A 51 -17.79 10.38 2.05
CA PHE A 51 -18.14 9.50 3.15
C PHE A 51 -18.40 10.24 4.46
N LEU A 52 -18.29 11.56 4.51
CA LEU A 52 -18.58 12.33 5.73
C LEU A 52 -20.08 12.62 5.80
N THR A 53 -20.74 11.92 6.69
CA THR A 53 -22.18 12.02 6.96
C THR A 53 -22.40 12.21 8.46
N SER A 54 -23.60 12.56 8.89
CA SER A 54 -23.94 12.64 10.32
C SER A 54 -23.66 11.33 11.08
N LYS A 55 -23.73 10.18 10.39
CA LYS A 55 -23.48 8.85 10.98
C LYS A 55 -21.99 8.52 11.09
N THR A 56 -21.17 8.97 10.13
CA THR A 56 -19.73 8.68 10.06
C THR A 56 -18.88 9.76 10.70
N ALA A 57 -19.43 10.94 10.97
CA ALA A 57 -18.74 12.05 11.64
C ALA A 57 -18.13 11.64 12.99
N LYS A 58 -18.79 10.75 13.73
CA LYS A 58 -18.25 10.22 15.01
C LYS A 58 -16.97 9.39 14.86
N PHE A 59 -16.68 8.91 13.67
CA PHE A 59 -15.50 8.11 13.36
C PHE A 59 -14.43 8.92 12.60
N ALA A 60 -14.72 10.18 12.24
CA ALA A 60 -13.79 10.98 11.43
C ALA A 60 -12.49 11.24 12.19
N VAL A 61 -11.36 10.93 11.56
CA VAL A 61 -10.03 11.15 12.13
C VAL A 61 -9.45 12.44 11.60
N ASN A 62 -8.86 13.25 12.50
CA ASN A 62 -8.12 14.44 12.09
C ASN A 62 -6.74 14.06 11.56
N GLY A 63 -6.63 13.96 10.23
CA GLY A 63 -5.42 13.53 9.56
C GLY A 63 -4.20 14.46 9.67
N SER A 64 -4.39 15.70 10.14
CA SER A 64 -3.29 16.65 10.41
C SER A 64 -2.84 16.66 11.87
N ALA A 65 -3.54 15.96 12.76
CA ALA A 65 -3.25 15.92 14.19
C ALA A 65 -2.53 14.63 14.61
N ILE A 66 -2.03 13.84 13.65
CA ILE A 66 -1.31 12.61 13.97
C ILE A 66 0.10 12.98 14.45
N PRO A 67 0.52 12.54 15.64
CA PRO A 67 1.85 12.83 16.16
C PRO A 67 2.95 12.34 15.21
N ASP A 68 4.01 13.14 15.08
CA ASP A 68 5.21 12.82 14.30
C ASP A 68 4.98 12.67 12.78
N VAL A 69 3.85 13.14 12.27
CA VAL A 69 3.51 13.18 10.84
C VAL A 69 3.43 14.62 10.37
N ASP A 70 4.34 15.01 9.48
CA ASP A 70 4.50 16.38 8.99
C ASP A 70 3.57 16.72 7.81
N PHE A 71 2.73 15.79 7.36
CA PHE A 71 1.78 15.99 6.27
C PHE A 71 0.39 15.42 6.58
N ASN A 72 -0.61 15.96 5.87
CA ASN A 72 -1.99 15.55 6.04
C ASN A 72 -2.27 14.22 5.33
N ILE A 73 -2.75 13.22 6.08
CA ILE A 73 -3.09 11.89 5.53
C ILE A 73 -4.38 11.88 4.70
N GLY A 74 -5.16 12.97 4.77
CA GLY A 74 -6.45 13.09 4.11
C GLY A 74 -7.62 12.61 4.98
N GLU A 75 -8.77 12.42 4.34
CA GLU A 75 -9.98 11.91 4.98
C GLU A 75 -9.77 10.46 5.40
N SER A 76 -10.10 10.12 6.65
CA SER A 76 -10.12 8.73 7.13
C SER A 76 -11.06 8.60 8.32
N TYR A 77 -11.50 7.36 8.59
CA TYR A 77 -12.49 7.06 9.62
C TYR A 77 -12.06 5.87 10.46
N ALA A 78 -11.93 6.05 11.77
CA ALA A 78 -11.55 4.98 12.69
C ALA A 78 -12.53 4.88 13.85
N GLY A 79 -12.73 3.67 14.37
CA GLY A 79 -13.57 3.44 15.53
C GLY A 79 -13.84 1.97 15.79
N THR A 80 -14.86 1.71 16.61
CA THR A 80 -15.28 0.35 16.96
C THR A 80 -16.67 0.04 16.39
N LEU A 81 -16.84 -1.21 15.97
CA LEU A 81 -18.08 -1.81 15.51
C LEU A 81 -18.50 -2.86 16.52
N SER A 82 -19.54 -2.55 17.30
CA SER A 82 -20.15 -3.50 18.23
C SER A 82 -20.72 -4.69 17.45
N ILE A 83 -20.41 -5.91 17.91
CA ILE A 83 -20.88 -7.15 17.27
C ILE A 83 -22.30 -7.47 17.72
N ASP A 84 -22.64 -7.20 18.97
CA ASP A 84 -23.96 -7.46 19.51
C ASP A 84 -24.90 -6.27 19.34
N SER A 85 -26.17 -6.58 19.06
CA SER A 85 -27.27 -5.62 19.06
C SER A 85 -27.65 -5.16 20.48
N ASN A 86 -27.16 -5.84 21.51
CA ASN A 86 -27.40 -5.53 22.91
C ASN A 86 -26.17 -4.82 23.48
N SER A 87 -26.33 -3.58 23.94
CA SER A 87 -25.23 -2.66 24.32
C SER A 87 -24.47 -3.04 25.60
N THR A 88 -24.63 -4.27 26.08
CA THR A 88 -24.03 -4.79 27.31
C THR A 88 -22.78 -5.62 27.08
N SER A 89 -22.49 -6.05 25.85
CA SER A 89 -21.19 -6.65 25.55
C SER A 89 -20.17 -5.57 25.22
N GLU A 90 -18.99 -5.73 25.80
CA GLU A 90 -17.81 -4.90 25.52
C GLU A 90 -17.11 -5.34 24.23
N ASP A 91 -17.60 -6.40 23.58
CA ASP A 91 -17.01 -7.01 22.41
C ASP A 91 -17.31 -6.17 21.16
N ALA A 92 -16.25 -5.59 20.61
CA ALA A 92 -16.33 -4.82 19.38
C ALA A 92 -15.11 -5.07 18.50
N LEU A 93 -15.27 -4.94 17.18
CA LEU A 93 -14.17 -4.96 16.23
C LEU A 93 -13.73 -3.53 15.96
N TRP A 94 -12.43 -3.28 16.05
CA TRP A 94 -11.86 -2.01 15.67
C TRP A 94 -11.61 -1.97 14.16
N PHE A 95 -11.86 -0.81 13.54
CA PHE A 95 -11.64 -0.60 12.12
C PHE A 95 -11.01 0.76 11.82
N TRP A 96 -10.32 0.83 10.70
CA TRP A 96 -9.89 2.08 10.07
C TRP A 96 -10.16 2.04 8.57
N PHE A 97 -10.97 2.97 8.09
CA PHE A 97 -11.38 3.13 6.71
C PHE A 97 -10.70 4.34 6.06
N PHE A 98 -10.21 4.14 4.84
CA PHE A 98 -9.62 5.17 4.01
C PHE A 98 -10.32 5.21 2.64
N PRO A 99 -10.99 6.32 2.31
CA PRO A 99 -11.58 6.51 1.00
C PRO A 99 -10.51 6.73 -0.09
N SER A 100 -10.79 6.21 -1.27
CA SER A 100 -9.98 6.39 -2.46
C SER A 100 -10.19 7.77 -3.07
N GLU A 101 -9.11 8.32 -3.63
CA GLU A 101 -9.19 9.50 -4.48
C GLU A 101 -9.58 9.13 -5.92
N ASN A 102 -9.51 7.85 -6.29
CA ASN A 102 -9.86 7.37 -7.62
C ASN A 102 -11.38 7.47 -7.86
N PRO A 103 -11.84 8.29 -8.82
CA PRO A 103 -13.27 8.40 -9.14
C PRO A 103 -13.86 7.11 -9.71
N ALA A 104 -13.05 6.22 -10.28
CA ALA A 104 -13.53 4.96 -10.85
C ALA A 104 -13.87 3.89 -9.79
N ALA A 105 -13.33 4.02 -8.57
CA ALA A 105 -13.54 3.05 -7.49
C ALA A 105 -14.41 3.61 -6.36
N CYS A 106 -15.26 4.60 -6.65
CA CYS A 106 -16.10 5.24 -5.66
C CYS A 106 -17.15 4.30 -5.02
N GLU A 107 -17.56 3.24 -5.73
CA GLU A 107 -18.55 2.26 -5.27
C GLU A 107 -17.93 0.98 -4.70
N GLU A 108 -16.61 0.82 -4.80
CA GLU A 108 -15.92 -0.40 -4.39
C GLU A 108 -15.33 -0.27 -3.00
N VAL A 109 -15.45 -1.30 -2.17
CA VAL A 109 -14.80 -1.37 -0.85
C VAL A 109 -14.06 -2.69 -0.73
N VAL A 110 -12.78 -2.61 -0.41
CA VAL A 110 -11.93 -3.76 -0.11
C VAL A 110 -11.68 -3.84 1.39
N ILE A 111 -11.94 -5.01 1.96
CA ILE A 111 -11.69 -5.31 3.37
C ILE A 111 -10.36 -6.07 3.45
N TRP A 112 -9.45 -5.56 4.28
CA TRP A 112 -8.17 -6.19 4.57
C TRP A 112 -8.16 -6.77 5.97
N LEU A 113 -7.75 -8.04 6.07
CA LEU A 113 -7.69 -8.81 7.32
C LEU A 113 -6.32 -9.50 7.41
N ASN A 114 -5.52 -9.14 8.41
CA ASN A 114 -4.31 -9.90 8.72
C ASN A 114 -4.67 -11.23 9.42
N GLY A 115 -3.77 -12.20 9.29
CA GLY A 115 -3.96 -13.58 9.74
C GLY A 115 -3.45 -13.84 11.17
N GLY A 116 -2.74 -14.95 11.35
CA GLY A 116 -2.20 -15.36 12.66
C GLY A 116 -2.75 -16.70 13.12
N PRO A 117 -3.72 -16.76 14.05
CA PRO A 117 -4.71 -15.75 14.45
C PRO A 117 -4.24 -14.71 15.47
N GLY A 118 -4.88 -13.54 15.50
CA GLY A 118 -4.64 -12.50 16.52
C GLY A 118 -3.69 -11.37 16.08
N CYS A 119 -3.24 -11.35 14.83
CA CYS A 119 -2.45 -10.23 14.32
C CYS A 119 -3.38 -9.07 13.93
N SER A 120 -3.04 -7.86 14.38
CA SER A 120 -3.79 -6.65 14.03
C SER A 120 -3.64 -6.36 12.54
N SER A 121 -4.76 -5.99 11.91
CA SER A 121 -4.81 -5.53 10.52
C SER A 121 -4.20 -4.15 10.33
N LEU A 122 -3.89 -3.43 11.43
CA LEU A 122 -3.04 -2.26 11.38
C LEU A 122 -1.65 -2.57 10.84
N ASP A 123 -1.18 -3.81 10.97
CA ASP A 123 0.08 -4.22 10.37
C ASP A 123 0.06 -4.03 8.85
N GLY A 124 -1.02 -4.48 8.19
CA GLY A 124 -1.22 -4.25 6.75
C GLY A 124 -1.36 -2.78 6.39
N LEU A 125 -2.02 -2.00 7.24
CA LEU A 125 -2.17 -0.57 7.04
C LEU A 125 -0.83 0.19 7.14
N LEU A 126 0.03 -0.18 8.10
CA LEU A 126 1.24 0.56 8.44
C LEU A 126 2.50 0.03 7.74
N GLN A 127 2.53 -1.25 7.36
CA GLN A 127 3.73 -1.91 6.84
C GLN A 127 3.55 -2.50 5.43
N GLU A 128 2.33 -2.85 5.01
CA GLU A 128 2.12 -3.58 3.75
C GLU A 128 1.56 -2.69 2.63
N ASN A 129 0.26 -2.38 2.65
CA ASN A 129 -0.47 -1.83 1.51
C ASN A 129 -1.29 -0.57 1.82
N GLY A 130 -1.30 -0.12 3.07
CA GLY A 130 -2.11 1.00 3.50
C GLY A 130 -1.71 2.36 2.94
N LYS A 131 -2.65 3.30 3.05
CA LYS A 131 -2.44 4.75 2.80
C LYS A 131 -1.90 5.45 4.04
N CYS A 132 -1.56 4.69 5.07
CA CYS A 132 -0.99 5.28 6.25
C CYS A 132 0.49 5.56 6.02
N PRO A 133 0.95 6.77 6.27
CA PRO A 133 2.15 7.24 5.60
C PRO A 133 3.39 7.29 6.49
N PHE A 134 3.46 6.43 7.51
CA PHE A 134 4.64 6.26 8.37
C PHE A 134 5.29 4.92 8.08
N LEU A 135 5.66 4.68 6.82
CA LEU A 135 6.69 3.67 6.60
C LEU A 135 7.95 4.19 7.27
N TRP A 136 8.18 3.75 8.51
CA TRP A 136 9.42 3.95 9.26
C TRP A 136 10.47 3.04 8.65
N GLN A 137 10.92 3.40 7.46
CA GLN A 137 11.98 2.67 6.79
C GLN A 137 13.27 2.85 7.61
N SER A 138 14.06 1.78 7.69
CA SER A 138 15.34 1.82 8.40
C SER A 138 16.21 2.97 7.86
N GLY A 139 16.65 3.85 8.75
CA GLY A 139 17.45 5.04 8.41
C GLY A 139 16.66 6.31 8.08
N THR A 140 15.34 6.32 8.27
CA THR A 140 14.50 7.53 8.12
C THR A 140 14.18 8.14 9.48
N TYR A 141 14.25 9.48 9.57
CA TYR A 141 13.91 10.24 10.78
C TYR A 141 12.45 10.70 10.83
N SER A 142 11.73 10.51 9.73
CA SER A 142 10.37 11.00 9.55
C SER A 142 9.60 10.03 8.66
N PRO A 143 8.27 9.95 8.84
CA PRO A 143 7.41 9.06 8.07
C PRO A 143 7.40 9.39 6.57
N ILE A 144 7.43 8.37 5.72
CA ILE A 144 7.38 8.54 4.26
C ILE A 144 6.04 8.03 3.71
N LYS A 145 5.40 8.87 2.88
CA LYS A 145 4.18 8.50 2.14
C LYS A 145 4.43 7.31 1.22
N ASN A 146 3.59 6.28 1.33
CA ASN A 146 3.62 5.12 0.45
C ASN A 146 3.05 5.47 -0.95
N PRO A 147 3.87 5.49 -2.02
CA PRO A 147 3.36 5.76 -3.37
C PRO A 147 2.55 4.59 -3.95
N TYR A 148 2.70 3.37 -3.41
CA TYR A 148 2.05 2.15 -3.89
C TYR A 148 0.86 1.73 -3.02
N SER A 149 0.25 2.69 -2.31
CA SER A 149 -0.90 2.42 -1.46
C SER A 149 -2.10 1.91 -2.26
N TRP A 150 -2.78 0.88 -1.75
CA TRP A 150 -4.00 0.33 -2.37
C TRP A 150 -5.19 1.28 -2.31
N VAL A 151 -5.16 2.28 -1.43
CA VAL A 151 -6.20 3.30 -1.38
C VAL A 151 -6.18 4.18 -2.63
N ASN A 152 -5.08 4.24 -3.36
CA ASN A 152 -5.06 4.92 -4.66
C ASN A 152 -5.90 4.18 -5.70
N LEU A 153 -6.17 2.88 -5.49
CA LEU A 153 -6.94 2.05 -6.41
C LEU A 153 -8.41 1.97 -6.01
N THR A 154 -8.70 1.70 -4.72
CA THR A 154 -10.06 1.40 -4.22
C THR A 154 -10.23 1.88 -2.78
N ASN A 155 -11.47 1.96 -2.27
CA ASN A 155 -11.69 2.31 -0.87
C ASN A 155 -11.29 1.13 0.01
N MET A 156 -10.43 1.34 1.00
CA MET A 156 -9.88 0.27 1.82
C MET A 156 -10.36 0.39 3.27
N VAL A 157 -10.70 -0.74 3.89
CA VAL A 157 -10.94 -0.84 5.32
C VAL A 157 -10.09 -1.94 5.93
N TRP A 158 -9.38 -1.61 7.00
CA TRP A 158 -8.65 -2.56 7.84
C TRP A 158 -9.48 -2.85 9.07
N VAL A 159 -9.65 -4.13 9.40
CA VAL A 159 -10.46 -4.56 10.55
C VAL A 159 -9.65 -5.51 11.41
N ASP A 160 -9.54 -5.18 12.69
CA ASP A 160 -8.87 -6.04 13.66
C ASP A 160 -9.81 -7.16 14.11
N GLN A 161 -9.42 -8.39 13.81
CA GLN A 161 -10.18 -9.59 14.14
C GLN A 161 -9.25 -10.71 14.63
N PRO A 162 -9.70 -11.64 15.49
CA PRO A 162 -10.99 -11.66 16.21
C PRO A 162 -11.08 -10.60 17.33
N VAL A 163 -12.13 -10.66 18.14
CA VAL A 163 -12.28 -9.84 19.37
C VAL A 163 -11.06 -10.05 20.27
N GLY A 164 -10.49 -8.96 20.81
CA GLY A 164 -9.24 -8.99 21.59
C GLY A 164 -7.97 -8.75 20.75
N THR A 165 -8.06 -8.75 19.43
CA THR A 165 -6.93 -8.40 18.55
C THR A 165 -6.72 -6.89 18.49
N GLY A 166 -5.49 -6.43 18.71
CA GLY A 166 -5.10 -5.04 18.50
C GLY A 166 -5.92 -4.07 19.36
N PHE A 167 -6.71 -3.21 18.73
CA PHE A 167 -7.60 -2.27 19.42
C PHE A 167 -9.06 -2.74 19.54
N SER A 168 -9.37 -3.97 19.12
CA SER A 168 -10.70 -4.56 19.28
C SER A 168 -10.96 -4.90 20.75
N PRO A 169 -11.84 -4.17 21.46
CA PRO A 169 -12.10 -4.44 22.87
C PRO A 169 -12.76 -5.81 23.04
N ALA A 170 -12.36 -6.51 24.09
CA ALA A 170 -12.91 -7.78 24.51
C ALA A 170 -13.41 -7.65 25.94
N LYS A 171 -14.53 -8.30 26.24
CA LYS A 171 -15.00 -8.46 27.62
C LYS A 171 -13.93 -9.13 28.49
N ASN A 172 -13.85 -8.71 29.75
CA ASN A 172 -13.01 -9.38 30.75
C ASN A 172 -13.30 -10.89 30.81
N GLY A 173 -12.29 -11.71 30.52
CA GLY A 173 -12.36 -13.17 30.53
C GLY A 173 -12.55 -13.83 29.17
N THR A 174 -12.59 -13.07 28.08
CA THR A 174 -12.39 -13.58 26.72
C THR A 174 -10.92 -14.06 26.58
N PRO A 175 -10.64 -15.17 25.86
CA PRO A 175 -9.31 -15.80 25.81
C PRO A 175 -8.15 -14.88 25.43
#